data_AF-Q4SMG6-F1
#
_entry.id   AF-Q4SMG6-F1
#
_cell.length_a   1.000
_cell.length_b   1.000
_cell.length_c   1.000
_cell.angle_alpha   90.00
_cell.angle_beta   90.00
_cell.angle_gamma   90.00
#
_symmetry.space_group_name_H-M   'P 1'
#
loop_
_entity.id
_entity.type
_entity.pdbx_description
1 polymer ?
#
loop_
_entity_poly.entity_id
_entity_poly.type
_entity_poly.pdbx_seq_one_letter_code
_entity_poly.pdbx_strand_id
1 'polypeptide(L)'
;MSWAQEHGASCEGFAVTNFGAEGYGLRATRDIKAEELFLWIPRKMLMTVESAKKSVLGPLYTQDRILQAMDNVTLALHLLCERADPASFWLPYIRTLPQEYDTPLFYQQQDVQLLHGTQAIQDVLSQYRNTARQYAYFYKLVQTHPASSKLPLKDSFTFDDYRWAVSSVMTRQNQIPTEDGRQVTLALIPLWDMCNHRNGLITTGYNLEDDRCECVALQDYKKNEQIYIFYGTRSNAEFVIHNGFFYQENAHDQVKIKLGISKSERLYAMKAEVLGRAGIPVSSVFALYCNEPPISAQLLAFLRVFCMMEEELKDYLFGAQAINRLVTLGSMEFPVSWENEIKLWTFLETRAALLLKAYKTTAEEDSSTLDKTDLSPHSRMAVQLRLAEKAILEKALASGRAKRLHFEKQLQEGAPLPDYHESGIALLENTDAKLPIILHKLGE
;
A
#
# COMPACT_ATOMS: atom_id res chain seq x y z
N MET A 1 -28.38 6.03 -8.54
CA MET A 1 -28.79 5.21 -9.69
C MET A 1 -29.31 6.04 -10.85
N SER A 2 -30.41 6.81 -10.73
CA SER A 2 -30.94 7.59 -11.86
C SER A 2 -29.92 8.50 -12.54
N TRP A 3 -29.17 9.30 -11.77
CA TRP A 3 -28.07 10.13 -12.29
C TRP A 3 -27.00 9.32 -13.05
N ALA A 4 -26.63 8.14 -12.54
CA ALA A 4 -25.65 7.28 -13.18
C ALA A 4 -26.17 6.72 -14.51
N GLN A 5 -27.43 6.32 -14.56
CA GLN A 5 -28.10 5.82 -15.77
C GLN A 5 -28.20 6.90 -16.85
N GLU A 6 -28.61 8.12 -16.48
CA GLU A 6 -28.65 9.29 -17.38
C GLU A 6 -27.28 9.62 -17.98
N HIS A 7 -26.22 9.28 -17.26
CA HIS A 7 -24.84 9.59 -17.65
C HIS A 7 -24.09 8.40 -18.24
N GLY A 8 -24.77 7.29 -18.54
CA GLY A 8 -24.24 6.17 -19.32
C GLY A 8 -23.44 5.14 -18.52
N ALA A 9 -23.50 5.17 -17.19
CA ALA A 9 -22.96 4.10 -16.35
C ALA A 9 -23.89 2.90 -16.34
N SER A 10 -23.31 1.70 -16.21
CA SER A 10 -24.07 0.48 -15.93
C SER A 10 -24.84 0.63 -14.62
N CYS A 11 -26.12 0.29 -14.62
CA CYS A 11 -27.00 0.38 -13.46
C CYS A 11 -27.83 -0.89 -13.21
N GLU A 12 -27.55 -1.96 -13.96
CA GLU A 12 -28.29 -3.22 -13.91
C GLU A 12 -27.43 -4.35 -13.32
N GLY A 13 -28.08 -5.36 -12.76
CA GLY A 13 -27.39 -6.55 -12.22
C GLY A 13 -26.87 -6.40 -10.78
N PHE A 14 -26.99 -5.22 -10.17
CA PHE A 14 -26.63 -5.00 -8.77
C PHE A 14 -27.52 -3.95 -8.07
N ALA A 15 -27.48 -3.93 -6.73
CA ALA A 15 -28.18 -2.97 -5.89
C ALA A 15 -27.32 -2.58 -4.68
N VAL A 16 -27.37 -1.31 -4.27
CA VAL A 16 -26.69 -0.83 -3.06
C VAL A 16 -27.39 -1.43 -1.82
N THR A 17 -26.62 -2.08 -0.94
CA THR A 17 -27.12 -2.75 0.27
C THR A 17 -26.20 -2.46 1.45
N ASN A 18 -26.74 -2.32 2.66
CA ASN A 18 -25.94 -2.23 3.88
C ASN A 18 -25.63 -3.64 4.41
N PHE A 19 -24.34 -3.96 4.56
CA PHE A 19 -23.81 -5.26 5.01
C PHE A 19 -23.35 -5.25 6.48
N GLY A 20 -23.79 -4.27 7.27
CA GLY A 20 -23.45 -4.18 8.69
C GLY A 20 -22.02 -3.72 8.88
N ALA A 21 -21.11 -4.62 9.26
CA ALA A 21 -19.73 -4.28 9.63
C ALA A 21 -18.91 -3.67 8.47
N GLU A 22 -19.18 -4.08 7.23
CA GLU A 22 -18.53 -3.55 6.02
C GLU A 22 -19.22 -2.28 5.48
N GLY A 23 -20.28 -1.81 6.14
CA GLY A 23 -21.07 -0.67 5.68
C GLY A 23 -21.85 -0.95 4.40
N TYR A 24 -22.03 0.07 3.57
CA TYR A 24 -22.72 -0.07 2.29
C TYR A 24 -21.81 -0.70 1.23
N GLY A 25 -22.37 -1.65 0.48
CA GLY A 25 -21.72 -2.35 -0.62
C GLY A 25 -22.65 -2.56 -1.82
N LEU A 26 -22.14 -3.17 -2.89
CA LEU A 26 -22.95 -3.65 -4.01
C LEU A 26 -23.37 -5.11 -3.81
N ARG A 27 -24.65 -5.41 -4.00
CA ARG A 27 -25.22 -6.77 -3.97
C ARG A 27 -25.68 -7.18 -5.35
N ALA A 28 -25.30 -8.36 -5.82
CA ALA A 28 -25.76 -8.89 -7.10
C ALA A 28 -27.28 -9.13 -7.11
N THR A 29 -27.98 -8.75 -8.18
CA THR A 29 -29.44 -8.99 -8.35
C THR A 29 -29.74 -10.13 -9.34
N ARG A 30 -28.69 -10.66 -9.97
CA ARG A 30 -28.63 -11.85 -10.81
C ARG A 30 -27.31 -12.56 -10.57
N ASP A 31 -27.13 -13.74 -11.16
CA ASP A 31 -25.80 -14.35 -11.23
C ASP A 31 -24.89 -13.53 -12.16
N ILE A 32 -23.65 -13.31 -11.73
CA ILE A 32 -22.58 -12.63 -12.46
C ILE A 32 -21.39 -13.59 -12.53
N LYS A 33 -20.86 -13.81 -13.74
CA LYS A 33 -19.73 -14.74 -13.93
C LYS A 33 -18.39 -14.04 -13.75
N ALA A 34 -17.39 -14.79 -13.27
CA ALA A 34 -16.01 -14.32 -13.28
C ALA A 34 -15.64 -13.78 -14.68
N GLU A 35 -14.88 -12.69 -14.72
CA GLU A 35 -14.47 -11.99 -15.94
C GLU A 35 -15.60 -11.30 -16.73
N GLU A 36 -16.85 -11.39 -16.28
CA GLU A 36 -17.95 -10.63 -16.88
C GLU A 36 -17.79 -9.13 -16.61
N LEU A 37 -17.79 -8.31 -17.67
CA LEU A 37 -17.89 -6.85 -17.56
C LEU A 37 -19.29 -6.46 -17.07
N PHE A 38 -19.41 -6.21 -15.78
CA PHE A 38 -20.68 -5.93 -15.12
C PHE A 38 -20.84 -4.45 -14.73
N LEU A 39 -19.74 -3.72 -14.63
CA LEU A 39 -19.73 -2.34 -14.15
C LEU A 39 -18.81 -1.43 -14.98
N TRP A 40 -19.34 -0.32 -15.50
CA TRP A 40 -18.56 0.71 -16.17
C TRP A 40 -19.05 2.13 -15.82
N ILE A 41 -18.11 3.06 -15.66
CA ILE A 41 -18.36 4.45 -15.23
C ILE A 41 -17.68 5.43 -16.21
N PRO A 42 -18.44 6.17 -17.03
CA PRO A 42 -17.89 7.17 -17.94
C PRO A 42 -17.12 8.30 -17.24
N ARG A 43 -16.04 8.81 -17.84
CA ARG A 43 -15.18 9.87 -17.26
C ARG A 43 -15.95 11.07 -16.73
N LYS A 44 -16.97 11.52 -17.47
CA LYS A 44 -17.76 12.71 -17.11
C LYS A 44 -18.39 12.63 -15.72
N MET A 45 -18.59 11.44 -15.17
CA MET A 45 -19.13 11.24 -13.83
C MET A 45 -18.08 11.35 -12.72
N LEU A 46 -16.79 11.21 -13.04
CA LEU A 46 -15.71 11.23 -12.05
C LEU A 46 -15.48 12.66 -11.56
N MET A 47 -15.02 12.76 -10.31
CA MET A 47 -14.42 14.00 -9.80
C MET A 47 -12.91 13.84 -9.92
N THR A 48 -12.26 14.67 -10.74
CA THR A 48 -10.83 14.58 -11.02
C THR A 48 -10.11 15.88 -10.69
N VAL A 49 -8.78 15.88 -10.74
CA VAL A 49 -8.01 17.12 -10.61
C VAL A 49 -8.32 18.08 -11.77
N GLU A 50 -8.61 17.57 -12.96
CA GLU A 50 -9.03 18.36 -14.13
C GLU A 50 -10.40 19.02 -13.91
N SER A 51 -11.39 18.29 -13.36
CA SER A 51 -12.68 18.90 -13.01
C SER A 51 -12.51 19.96 -11.93
N ALA A 52 -11.64 19.72 -10.94
CA ALA A 52 -11.30 20.71 -9.92
C ALA A 52 -10.73 22.00 -10.52
N LYS A 53 -9.79 21.89 -11.48
CA LYS A 53 -9.21 23.04 -12.20
C LYS A 53 -10.25 23.84 -12.99
N LYS A 54 -11.28 23.17 -13.53
CA LYS A 54 -12.38 23.76 -14.31
C LYS A 54 -13.53 24.30 -13.42
N SER A 55 -13.51 24.01 -12.11
CA SER A 55 -14.55 24.40 -11.15
C SER A 55 -14.34 25.80 -10.54
N VAL A 56 -15.19 26.16 -9.57
CA VAL A 56 -15.02 27.38 -8.74
C VAL A 56 -13.69 27.43 -7.99
N LEU A 57 -13.04 26.26 -7.77
CA LEU A 57 -11.71 26.16 -7.16
C LEU A 57 -10.57 26.59 -8.10
N GLY A 58 -10.79 26.58 -9.42
CA GLY A 58 -9.79 26.84 -10.45
C GLY A 58 -8.95 28.12 -10.24
N PRO A 59 -9.56 29.29 -9.98
CA PRO A 59 -8.81 30.52 -9.72
C PRO A 59 -7.84 30.41 -8.54
N LEU A 60 -8.22 29.73 -7.45
CA LEU A 60 -7.33 29.51 -6.30
C LEU A 60 -6.25 28.46 -6.62
N TYR A 61 -6.61 27.38 -7.32
CA TYR A 61 -5.67 26.35 -7.77
C TYR A 61 -4.48 26.94 -8.54
N THR A 62 -4.74 27.87 -9.47
CA THR A 62 -3.67 28.48 -10.28
C THR A 62 -2.68 29.34 -9.48
N GLN A 63 -3.04 29.73 -8.25
CA GLN A 63 -2.24 30.63 -7.42
C GLN A 63 -1.62 29.95 -6.18
N ASP A 64 -2.07 28.74 -5.84
CA ASP A 64 -1.58 27.99 -4.68
C ASP A 64 -0.67 26.82 -5.07
N ARG A 65 0.54 26.79 -4.50
CA ARG A 65 1.55 25.76 -4.79
C ARG A 65 1.20 24.39 -4.21
N ILE A 66 0.47 24.35 -3.09
CA ILE A 66 0.10 23.07 -2.46
C ILE A 66 -0.95 22.38 -3.34
N LEU A 67 -1.96 23.12 -3.82
CA LEU A 67 -2.96 22.58 -4.74
C LEU A 67 -2.33 22.06 -6.05
N GLN A 68 -1.33 22.76 -6.58
CA GLN A 68 -0.63 22.33 -7.80
C GLN A 68 0.28 21.11 -7.61
N ALA A 69 0.79 20.89 -6.40
CA ALA A 69 1.73 19.81 -6.11
C ALA A 69 1.05 18.57 -5.48
N MET A 70 -0.17 18.73 -4.95
CA MET A 70 -0.87 17.70 -4.18
C MET A 70 -2.29 17.49 -4.69
N ASP A 71 -2.42 16.61 -5.69
CA ASP A 71 -3.69 16.26 -6.32
C ASP A 71 -4.76 15.78 -5.33
N ASN A 72 -4.36 15.02 -4.31
CA ASN A 72 -5.25 14.53 -3.25
C ASN A 72 -5.85 15.67 -2.40
N VAL A 73 -5.06 16.71 -2.11
CA VAL A 73 -5.53 17.91 -1.42
C VAL A 73 -6.47 18.71 -2.33
N THR A 74 -6.14 18.82 -3.62
CA THR A 74 -7.01 19.46 -4.62
C THR A 74 -8.36 18.75 -4.73
N LEU A 75 -8.39 17.42 -4.77
CA LEU A 75 -9.64 16.66 -4.75
C LEU A 75 -10.44 16.88 -3.47
N ALA A 76 -9.80 16.98 -2.31
CA ALA A 76 -10.49 17.19 -1.04
C ALA A 76 -11.19 18.56 -1.01
N LEU A 77 -10.53 19.63 -1.46
CA LEU A 77 -11.17 20.95 -1.56
C LEU A 77 -12.22 21.00 -2.67
N HIS A 78 -11.99 20.33 -3.81
CA HIS A 78 -12.99 20.23 -4.86
C HIS A 78 -14.27 19.57 -4.32
N LEU A 79 -14.14 18.45 -3.61
CA LEU A 79 -15.24 17.75 -2.98
C LEU A 79 -16.03 18.64 -2.01
N LEU A 80 -15.34 19.47 -1.21
CA LEU A 80 -16.00 20.42 -0.30
C LEU A 80 -16.73 21.54 -1.03
N CYS A 81 -16.12 22.11 -2.07
CA CYS A 81 -16.76 23.16 -2.87
C CYS A 81 -18.04 22.64 -3.54
N GLU A 82 -17.98 21.46 -4.16
CA GLU A 82 -19.13 20.83 -4.81
C GLU A 82 -20.18 20.38 -3.79
N ARG A 83 -19.78 19.93 -2.59
CA ARG A 83 -20.71 19.58 -1.50
C ARG A 83 -21.54 20.77 -1.05
N ALA A 84 -20.95 21.96 -1.04
CA ALA A 84 -21.61 23.18 -0.60
C ALA A 84 -22.46 23.84 -1.69
N ASP A 85 -22.35 23.41 -2.96
CA ASP A 85 -23.16 23.90 -4.06
C ASP A 85 -24.43 23.02 -4.26
N PRO A 86 -25.64 23.54 -3.99
CA PRO A 86 -26.89 22.81 -4.20
C PRO A 86 -27.18 22.46 -5.66
N ALA A 87 -26.52 23.13 -6.61
CA ALA A 87 -26.66 22.88 -8.04
C ALA A 87 -25.51 22.01 -8.60
N SER A 88 -24.62 21.49 -7.75
CA SER A 88 -23.49 20.68 -8.19
C SER A 88 -23.94 19.46 -8.99
N PHE A 89 -23.26 19.24 -10.11
CA PHE A 89 -23.43 18.06 -10.95
C PHE A 89 -23.18 16.75 -10.19
N TRP A 90 -22.23 16.75 -9.25
CA TRP A 90 -21.84 15.58 -8.47
C TRP A 90 -22.64 15.44 -7.16
N LEU A 91 -23.60 16.33 -6.89
CA LEU A 91 -24.40 16.27 -5.67
C LEU A 91 -25.07 14.90 -5.43
N PRO A 92 -25.57 14.17 -6.45
CA PRO A 92 -26.08 12.80 -6.26
C PRO A 92 -25.04 11.82 -5.72
N TYR A 93 -23.77 11.94 -6.13
CA TYR A 93 -22.67 11.12 -5.60
C TYR A 93 -22.28 11.58 -4.20
N ILE A 94 -22.08 12.87 -3.99
CA ILE A 94 -21.63 13.44 -2.72
C ILE A 94 -22.60 13.12 -1.58
N ARG A 95 -23.92 13.14 -1.84
CA ARG A 95 -24.96 12.77 -0.86
C ARG A 95 -24.94 11.30 -0.45
N THR A 96 -24.31 10.43 -1.24
CA THR A 96 -24.19 8.99 -0.93
C THR A 96 -22.92 8.64 -0.17
N LEU A 97 -21.97 9.57 -0.06
CA LEU A 97 -20.74 9.35 0.71
C LEU A 97 -21.03 9.17 2.20
N PRO A 98 -20.22 8.36 2.92
CA PRO A 98 -20.28 8.25 4.36
C PRO A 98 -20.15 9.63 5.03
N GLN A 99 -20.90 9.86 6.12
CA GLN A 99 -20.75 11.09 6.91
C GLN A 99 -19.55 11.02 7.86
N GLU A 100 -19.14 9.81 8.25
CA GLU A 100 -17.99 9.54 9.11
C GLU A 100 -17.17 8.38 8.52
N TYR A 101 -15.92 8.29 8.93
CA TYR A 101 -14.97 7.25 8.52
C TYR A 101 -14.23 6.71 9.73
N ASP A 102 -13.61 5.56 9.56
CA ASP A 102 -12.83 4.89 10.61
C ASP A 102 -11.31 5.07 10.42
N THR A 103 -10.88 6.11 9.69
CA THR A 103 -9.46 6.47 9.60
C THR A 103 -8.95 6.97 10.96
N PRO A 104 -7.64 6.89 11.25
CA PRO A 104 -7.08 7.34 12.52
C PRO A 104 -7.32 8.82 12.87
N LEU A 105 -7.81 9.64 11.93
CA LEU A 105 -8.27 11.01 12.18
C LEU A 105 -9.55 11.08 13.05
N PHE A 106 -10.28 9.98 13.17
CA PHE A 106 -11.51 9.86 13.98
C PHE A 106 -11.28 9.15 15.31
N TYR A 107 -10.06 8.64 15.54
CA TYR A 107 -9.72 7.92 16.76
C TYR A 107 -9.69 8.86 17.96
N GLN A 108 -10.07 8.34 19.12
CA GLN A 108 -9.86 9.01 20.39
C GLN A 108 -8.42 8.81 20.87
N GLN A 109 -7.99 9.63 21.83
CA GLN A 109 -6.64 9.55 22.38
C GLN A 109 -6.30 8.14 22.89
N GLN A 110 -7.26 7.48 23.54
CA GLN A 110 -7.11 6.11 24.07
C GLN A 110 -6.89 5.06 22.97
N ASP A 111 -7.49 5.23 21.79
CA ASP A 111 -7.30 4.31 20.66
C ASP A 111 -5.89 4.43 20.10
N VAL A 112 -5.41 5.67 19.92
CA VAL A 112 -4.04 5.95 19.46
C VAL A 112 -3.00 5.47 20.47
N GLN A 113 -3.28 5.52 21.77
CA GLN A 113 -2.39 4.98 22.80
C GLN A 113 -2.15 3.47 22.68
N LEU A 114 -3.14 2.71 22.17
CA LEU A 114 -3.00 1.26 21.96
C LEU A 114 -1.94 0.92 20.90
N LEU A 115 -1.66 1.85 19.98
CA LEU A 115 -0.63 1.73 18.95
C LEU A 115 0.77 2.13 19.45
N HIS A 116 0.94 2.57 20.70
CA HIS A 116 2.25 2.99 21.18
C HIS A 116 3.26 1.82 21.17
N GLY A 117 4.38 2.01 20.48
CA GLY A 117 5.44 1.00 20.32
C GLY A 117 5.32 0.16 19.05
N THR A 118 4.24 0.33 18.28
CA THR A 118 4.08 -0.23 16.93
C THR A 118 4.88 0.55 15.90
N GLN A 119 4.96 0.01 14.68
CA GLN A 119 5.52 0.75 13.55
C GLN A 119 4.51 1.77 12.98
N ALA A 120 3.22 1.41 12.95
CA ALA A 120 2.16 2.24 12.38
C ALA A 120 1.93 3.59 13.09
N ILE A 121 2.28 3.71 14.39
CA ILE A 121 2.03 4.94 15.17
C ILE A 121 2.65 6.20 14.56
N GLN A 122 3.83 6.10 13.93
CA GLN A 122 4.50 7.27 13.33
C GLN A 122 3.71 7.79 12.12
N ASP A 123 3.11 6.88 11.35
CA ASP A 123 2.30 7.20 10.19
C ASP A 123 0.95 7.81 10.64
N VAL A 124 0.33 7.27 11.70
CA VAL A 124 -0.87 7.85 12.35
C VAL A 124 -0.63 9.28 12.84
N LEU A 125 0.43 9.50 13.62
CA LEU A 125 0.78 10.83 14.14
C LEU A 125 1.12 11.81 13.01
N SER A 126 1.79 11.33 11.97
CA SER A 126 2.10 12.13 10.78
C SER A 126 0.85 12.53 10.02
N GLN A 127 -0.12 11.62 9.86
CA GLN A 127 -1.41 11.91 9.21
C GLN A 127 -2.18 12.99 9.97
N TYR A 128 -2.28 12.88 11.30
CA TYR A 128 -2.97 13.89 12.12
C TYR A 128 -2.29 15.26 12.02
N ARG A 129 -0.96 15.30 12.19
CA ARG A 129 -0.16 16.54 12.09
C ARG A 129 -0.28 17.18 10.70
N ASN A 130 -0.21 16.38 9.63
CA ASN A 130 -0.28 16.87 8.26
C ASN A 130 -1.68 17.45 7.97
N THR A 131 -2.73 16.75 8.39
CA THR A 131 -4.13 17.19 8.20
C THR A 131 -4.41 18.49 8.95
N ALA A 132 -4.01 18.58 10.23
CA ALA A 132 -4.17 19.81 11.02
C ALA A 132 -3.39 21.00 10.42
N ARG A 133 -2.15 20.77 9.95
CA ARG A 133 -1.33 21.81 9.30
C ARG A 133 -1.97 22.29 8.00
N GLN A 134 -2.46 21.36 7.17
CA GLN A 134 -3.13 21.70 5.92
C GLN A 134 -4.43 22.46 6.17
N TYR A 135 -5.26 22.02 7.12
CA TYR A 135 -6.47 22.75 7.50
C TYR A 135 -6.14 24.19 7.91
N ALA A 136 -5.20 24.40 8.84
CA ALA A 136 -4.82 25.73 9.28
C ALA A 136 -4.30 26.61 8.12
N TYR A 137 -3.52 26.01 7.20
CA TYR A 137 -3.04 26.67 5.99
C TYR A 137 -4.19 27.12 5.10
N PHE A 138 -5.08 26.19 4.72
CA PHE A 138 -6.18 26.48 3.80
C PHE A 138 -7.26 27.35 4.45
N TYR A 139 -7.47 27.26 5.75
CA TYR A 139 -8.37 28.16 6.47
C TYR A 139 -7.88 29.60 6.31
N LYS A 140 -6.60 29.85 6.60
CA LYS A 140 -6.01 31.19 6.39
C LYS A 140 -6.08 31.61 4.93
N LEU A 141 -5.74 30.73 3.99
CA LEU A 141 -5.74 31.02 2.57
C LEU A 141 -7.14 31.40 2.07
N VAL A 142 -8.14 30.58 2.38
CA VAL A 142 -9.55 30.84 2.05
C VAL A 142 -10.02 32.14 2.70
N GLN A 143 -9.59 32.48 3.91
CA GLN A 143 -10.04 33.73 4.54
C GLN A 143 -9.34 34.99 4.00
N THR A 144 -8.12 34.90 3.48
CA THR A 144 -7.31 36.09 3.13
C THR A 144 -7.11 36.30 1.62
N HIS A 145 -7.15 35.25 0.80
CA HIS A 145 -6.73 35.32 -0.58
C HIS A 145 -7.85 35.80 -1.53
N PRO A 146 -7.66 36.80 -2.41
CA PRO A 146 -8.74 37.32 -3.25
C PRO A 146 -9.39 36.28 -4.18
N ALA A 147 -8.60 35.34 -4.71
CA ALA A 147 -9.10 34.27 -5.59
C ALA A 147 -10.06 33.27 -4.90
N SER A 148 -10.14 33.32 -3.56
CA SER A 148 -11.07 32.48 -2.78
C SER A 148 -12.44 33.14 -2.52
N SER A 149 -12.63 34.39 -2.95
CA SER A 149 -13.84 35.19 -2.64
C SER A 149 -15.16 34.58 -3.08
N LYS A 150 -15.14 33.73 -4.11
CA LYS A 150 -16.33 33.03 -4.63
C LYS A 150 -16.47 31.60 -4.11
N LEU A 151 -15.52 31.12 -3.29
CA LEU A 151 -15.61 29.77 -2.76
C LEU A 151 -16.68 29.71 -1.67
N PRO A 152 -17.56 28.70 -1.66
CA PRO A 152 -18.53 28.53 -0.58
C PRO A 152 -17.84 28.28 0.78
N LEU A 153 -16.58 27.82 0.75
CA LEU A 153 -15.73 27.64 1.94
C LEU A 153 -15.39 28.96 2.65
N LYS A 154 -15.63 30.11 2.01
CA LYS A 154 -15.44 31.42 2.62
C LYS A 154 -16.38 31.64 3.81
N ASP A 155 -17.62 31.19 3.66
CA ASP A 155 -18.68 31.39 4.64
C ASP A 155 -18.61 30.37 5.77
N SER A 156 -18.26 29.11 5.46
CA SER A 156 -18.07 28.05 6.44
C SER A 156 -17.03 27.05 5.98
N PHE A 157 -15.95 26.91 6.76
CA PHE A 157 -14.93 25.88 6.57
C PHE A 157 -14.34 25.47 7.90
N THR A 158 -14.75 24.30 8.39
CA THR A 158 -14.36 23.76 9.69
C THR A 158 -13.30 22.68 9.57
N PHE A 159 -12.66 22.33 10.70
CA PHE A 159 -11.74 21.20 10.74
C PHE A 159 -12.44 19.88 10.42
N ASP A 160 -13.71 19.73 10.83
CA ASP A 160 -14.50 18.54 10.54
C ASP A 160 -14.81 18.40 9.05
N ASP A 161 -15.10 19.51 8.36
CA ASP A 161 -15.25 19.52 6.90
C ASP A 161 -13.96 19.02 6.23
N TYR A 162 -12.82 19.58 6.61
CA TYR A 162 -11.53 19.20 6.03
C TYR A 162 -11.17 17.74 6.34
N ARG A 163 -11.36 17.31 7.60
CA ARG A 163 -11.14 15.93 8.05
C ARG A 163 -12.01 14.95 7.26
N TRP A 164 -13.29 15.26 7.08
CA TRP A 164 -14.22 14.46 6.29
C TRP A 164 -13.77 14.38 4.82
N ALA A 165 -13.37 15.51 4.22
CA ALA A 165 -12.97 15.55 2.82
C ALA A 165 -11.69 14.76 2.53
N VAL A 166 -10.63 14.94 3.35
CA VAL A 166 -9.39 14.17 3.16
C VAL A 166 -9.61 12.68 3.42
N SER A 167 -10.51 12.32 4.34
CA SER A 167 -10.87 10.92 4.61
C SER A 167 -11.66 10.31 3.45
N SER A 168 -12.60 11.06 2.88
CA SER A 168 -13.33 10.66 1.67
C SER A 168 -12.38 10.40 0.50
N VAL A 169 -11.39 11.29 0.32
CA VAL A 169 -10.40 11.15 -0.74
C VAL A 169 -9.46 9.97 -0.48
N MET A 170 -8.82 9.87 0.69
CA MET A 170 -7.83 8.82 0.91
C MET A 170 -8.41 7.40 0.87
N THR A 171 -9.68 7.24 1.28
CA THR A 171 -10.37 5.95 1.31
C THR A 171 -10.92 5.51 -0.05
N ARG A 172 -11.06 6.44 -1.03
CA ARG A 172 -11.78 6.19 -2.30
C ARG A 172 -11.09 6.71 -3.57
N GLN A 173 -9.96 7.41 -3.47
CA GLN A 173 -9.24 7.95 -4.64
C GLN A 173 -8.55 6.86 -5.46
N ASN A 174 -8.50 7.06 -6.78
CA ASN A 174 -7.88 6.17 -7.75
C ASN A 174 -6.99 6.95 -8.69
N GLN A 175 -5.93 6.32 -9.20
CA GLN A 175 -5.17 6.85 -10.32
C GLN A 175 -5.78 6.35 -11.63
N ILE A 176 -6.05 7.29 -12.53
CA ILE A 176 -6.52 6.99 -13.89
C ILE A 176 -5.66 7.77 -14.89
N PRO A 177 -5.57 7.34 -16.16
CA PRO A 177 -4.93 8.15 -17.19
C PRO A 177 -5.68 9.47 -17.39
N THR A 178 -4.99 10.50 -17.87
CA THR A 178 -5.59 11.73 -18.40
C THR A 178 -6.35 11.44 -19.70
N GLU A 179 -7.22 12.37 -20.15
CA GLU A 179 -8.00 12.23 -21.40
C GLU A 179 -7.11 11.94 -22.64
N ASP A 180 -5.88 12.45 -22.66
CA ASP A 180 -4.91 12.22 -23.73
C ASP A 180 -4.04 10.95 -23.54
N GLY A 181 -4.22 10.23 -22.44
CA GLY A 181 -3.47 9.01 -22.08
C GLY A 181 -2.00 9.23 -21.73
N ARG A 182 -1.53 10.48 -21.62
CA ARG A 182 -0.09 10.79 -21.47
C ARG A 182 0.38 10.85 -20.02
N GLN A 183 -0.53 11.16 -19.10
CA GLN A 183 -0.24 11.34 -17.69
C GLN A 183 -1.26 10.57 -16.85
N VAL A 184 -1.02 10.52 -15.54
CA VAL A 184 -1.98 10.02 -14.57
C VAL A 184 -2.54 11.17 -13.75
N THR A 185 -3.79 11.04 -13.33
CA THR A 185 -4.50 11.99 -12.48
C THR A 185 -5.25 11.24 -11.39
N LEU A 186 -5.55 11.91 -10.27
CA LEU A 186 -6.38 11.33 -9.22
C LEU A 186 -7.87 11.58 -9.51
N ALA A 187 -8.69 10.58 -9.21
CA ALA A 187 -10.12 10.63 -9.39
C ALA A 187 -10.90 9.92 -8.27
N LEU A 188 -12.09 10.43 -7.98
CA LEU A 188 -13.15 9.71 -7.30
C LEU A 188 -14.09 9.11 -8.34
N ILE A 189 -14.43 7.83 -8.21
CA ILE A 189 -15.18 7.06 -9.21
C ILE A 189 -16.53 6.65 -8.60
N PRO A 190 -17.60 7.44 -8.81
CA PRO A 190 -18.91 7.15 -8.24
C PRO A 190 -19.43 5.77 -8.63
N LEU A 191 -20.27 5.19 -7.77
CA LEU A 191 -20.90 3.88 -7.92
C LEU A 191 -19.92 2.70 -7.82
N TRP A 192 -18.83 2.70 -8.58
CA TRP A 192 -17.79 1.67 -8.50
C TRP A 192 -17.12 1.63 -7.13
N ASP A 193 -16.85 2.79 -6.54
CA ASP A 193 -16.20 2.90 -5.22
C ASP A 193 -17.07 2.37 -4.05
N MET A 194 -18.33 1.97 -4.32
CA MET A 194 -19.19 1.25 -3.38
C MET A 194 -18.83 -0.22 -3.24
N CYS A 195 -17.98 -0.79 -4.11
CA CYS A 195 -17.55 -2.18 -3.96
C CYS A 195 -16.58 -2.30 -2.78
N ASN A 196 -16.83 -3.23 -1.86
CA ASN A 196 -15.93 -3.50 -0.73
C ASN A 196 -14.73 -4.37 -1.13
N HIS A 197 -13.74 -4.44 -0.24
CA HIS A 197 -12.50 -5.16 -0.45
C HIS A 197 -12.61 -6.67 -0.21
N ARG A 198 -11.95 -7.47 -1.06
CA ARG A 198 -11.59 -8.88 -0.79
C ARG A 198 -10.27 -9.21 -1.49
N ASN A 199 -9.50 -10.16 -0.95
CA ASN A 199 -8.31 -10.73 -1.61
C ASN A 199 -8.61 -11.17 -3.05
N GLY A 200 -7.66 -10.96 -3.95
CA GLY A 200 -7.80 -11.31 -5.36
C GLY A 200 -6.74 -10.63 -6.22
N LEU A 201 -7.10 -10.35 -7.47
CA LEU A 201 -6.30 -9.57 -8.41
C LEU A 201 -7.07 -8.33 -8.83
N ILE A 202 -6.35 -7.31 -9.31
CA ILE A 202 -7.00 -6.08 -9.81
C ILE A 202 -7.75 -6.44 -11.10
N THR A 203 -9.08 -6.30 -11.07
CA THR A 203 -9.97 -6.54 -12.23
C THR A 203 -10.66 -5.27 -12.71
N THR A 204 -10.16 -4.11 -12.31
CA THR A 204 -10.65 -2.81 -12.76
C THR A 204 -9.56 -2.14 -13.59
N GLY A 205 -9.93 -1.69 -14.78
CA GLY A 205 -9.06 -0.95 -15.70
C GLY A 205 -9.72 0.32 -16.21
N TYR A 206 -8.93 1.15 -16.88
CA TYR A 206 -9.44 2.32 -17.60
C TYR A 206 -9.42 2.05 -19.09
N ASN A 207 -10.58 2.12 -19.74
CA ASN A 207 -10.71 2.02 -21.18
C ASN A 207 -10.60 3.44 -21.78
N LEU A 208 -9.49 3.71 -22.46
CA LEU A 208 -9.23 5.00 -23.11
C LEU A 208 -10.06 5.21 -24.38
N GLU A 209 -10.44 4.13 -25.08
CA GLU A 209 -11.22 4.22 -26.32
C GLU A 209 -12.66 4.66 -26.03
N ASP A 210 -13.27 4.08 -25.00
CA ASP A 210 -14.63 4.41 -24.55
C ASP A 210 -14.67 5.50 -23.46
N ASP A 211 -13.50 6.04 -23.07
CA ASP A 211 -13.28 7.01 -22.00
C ASP A 211 -14.07 6.72 -20.70
N ARG A 212 -13.87 5.52 -20.15
CA ARG A 212 -14.58 5.04 -18.96
C ARG A 212 -13.76 4.07 -18.11
N CYS A 213 -14.07 4.00 -16.82
CA CYS A 213 -13.61 2.91 -15.97
C CYS A 213 -14.43 1.65 -16.24
N GLU A 214 -13.79 0.49 -16.27
CA GLU A 214 -14.42 -0.82 -16.51
C GLU A 214 -13.98 -1.80 -15.43
N CYS A 215 -14.92 -2.54 -14.87
CA CYS A 215 -14.69 -3.55 -13.86
C CYS A 215 -15.32 -4.87 -14.29
N VAL A 216 -14.45 -5.88 -14.44
CA VAL A 216 -14.88 -7.27 -14.62
C VAL A 216 -14.97 -7.96 -13.27
N ALA A 217 -15.90 -8.91 -13.14
CA ALA A 217 -16.12 -9.61 -11.88
C ALA A 217 -14.88 -10.41 -11.47
N LEU A 218 -14.40 -10.18 -10.24
CA LEU A 218 -13.25 -10.87 -9.65
C LEU A 218 -13.44 -12.40 -9.57
N GLN A 219 -14.69 -12.83 -9.36
CA GLN A 219 -15.09 -14.21 -9.22
C GLN A 219 -16.57 -14.35 -9.60
N ASP A 220 -17.08 -15.58 -9.64
CA ASP A 220 -18.52 -15.82 -9.73
C ASP A 220 -19.23 -15.21 -8.51
N TYR A 221 -20.31 -14.46 -8.76
CA TYR A 221 -21.22 -13.95 -7.74
C TYR A 221 -22.63 -14.47 -8.00
N LYS A 222 -23.22 -15.15 -7.02
CA LYS A 222 -24.62 -15.55 -7.07
C LYS A 222 -25.54 -14.38 -6.77
N LYS A 223 -26.78 -14.47 -7.27
CA LYS A 223 -27.82 -13.53 -6.86
C LYS A 223 -27.88 -13.41 -5.34
N ASN A 224 -27.94 -12.16 -4.86
CA ASN A 224 -27.92 -11.73 -3.46
C ASN A 224 -26.56 -11.78 -2.74
N GLU A 225 -25.49 -12.21 -3.40
CA GLU A 225 -24.13 -12.09 -2.83
C GLU A 225 -23.60 -10.66 -2.94
N GLN A 226 -22.73 -10.29 -2.01
CA GLN A 226 -21.99 -9.04 -2.09
C GLN A 226 -20.92 -9.15 -3.18
N ILE A 227 -20.85 -8.13 -4.02
CA ILE A 227 -19.85 -7.98 -5.06
C ILE A 227 -18.65 -7.27 -4.44
N TYR A 228 -17.50 -7.93 -4.53
CA TYR A 228 -16.23 -7.41 -4.02
C TYR A 228 -15.27 -7.09 -5.17
N ILE A 229 -14.30 -6.23 -4.86
CA ILE A 229 -13.13 -5.97 -5.70
C ILE A 229 -11.86 -6.12 -4.86
N PHE A 230 -10.72 -6.30 -5.52
CA PHE A 230 -9.43 -6.25 -4.86
C PHE A 230 -8.84 -4.84 -4.96
N TYR A 231 -8.72 -4.15 -3.82
CA TYR A 231 -8.21 -2.76 -3.74
C TYR A 231 -6.71 -2.63 -4.09
N GLY A 232 -5.99 -3.75 -4.17
CA GLY A 232 -4.55 -3.79 -4.39
C GLY A 232 -3.80 -4.40 -3.20
N THR A 233 -2.50 -4.62 -3.41
CA THR A 233 -1.59 -5.32 -2.50
C THR A 233 -1.11 -4.40 -1.36
N ARG A 234 -2.06 -3.92 -0.53
CA ARG A 234 -1.79 -3.05 0.62
C ARG A 234 -1.61 -3.85 1.90
N SER A 235 -0.79 -3.35 2.82
CA SER A 235 -0.69 -3.92 4.16
C SER A 235 -1.89 -3.56 5.04
N ASN A 236 -2.09 -4.24 6.16
CA ASN A 236 -3.11 -3.84 7.12
C ASN A 236 -2.81 -2.48 7.75
N ALA A 237 -1.53 -2.10 7.91
CA ALA A 237 -1.19 -0.74 8.34
C ALA A 237 -1.72 0.31 7.34
N GLU A 238 -1.58 0.05 6.04
CA GLU A 238 -2.10 0.94 5.00
C GLU A 238 -3.64 0.92 4.94
N PHE A 239 -4.29 -0.24 5.05
CA PHE A 239 -5.75 -0.31 5.11
C PHE A 239 -6.33 0.43 6.32
N VAL A 240 -5.73 0.29 7.50
CA VAL A 240 -6.19 1.02 8.69
C VAL A 240 -6.00 2.52 8.50
N ILE A 241 -4.81 2.95 8.09
CA ILE A 241 -4.47 4.38 8.04
C ILE A 241 -5.15 5.10 6.89
N HIS A 242 -5.26 4.47 5.72
CA HIS A 242 -5.72 5.12 4.49
C HIS A 242 -7.09 4.66 4.02
N ASN A 243 -7.60 3.49 4.46
CA ASN A 243 -8.92 3.00 4.11
C ASN A 243 -9.88 2.89 5.31
N GLY A 244 -9.39 3.02 6.54
CA GLY A 244 -10.21 2.97 7.75
C GLY A 244 -10.71 1.58 8.12
N PHE A 245 -10.07 0.50 7.68
CA PHE A 245 -10.47 -0.85 8.10
C PHE A 245 -9.26 -1.77 8.28
N PHE A 246 -9.44 -2.83 9.06
CA PHE A 246 -8.48 -3.92 9.19
C PHE A 246 -9.02 -5.15 8.46
N TYR A 247 -8.18 -5.86 7.71
CA TYR A 247 -8.57 -7.06 6.96
C TYR A 247 -7.90 -8.30 7.54
N GLN A 248 -8.70 -9.18 8.14
CA GLN A 248 -8.23 -10.29 8.97
C GLN A 248 -7.30 -11.28 8.25
N GLU A 249 -7.59 -11.59 6.99
CA GLU A 249 -6.85 -12.58 6.20
C GLU A 249 -6.09 -11.90 5.06
N ASN A 250 -5.44 -10.77 5.32
CA ASN A 250 -4.69 -10.04 4.30
C ASN A 250 -3.47 -10.84 3.82
N ALA A 251 -3.55 -11.37 2.60
CA ALA A 251 -2.48 -12.13 1.97
C ALA A 251 -1.26 -11.28 1.59
N HIS A 252 -1.35 -9.96 1.69
CA HIS A 252 -0.29 -9.00 1.35
C HIS A 252 0.20 -8.21 2.56
N ASP A 253 -0.12 -8.66 3.78
CA ASP A 253 0.30 -7.95 4.98
C ASP A 253 1.82 -8.02 5.19
N GLN A 254 2.37 -6.94 5.72
CA GLN A 254 3.81 -6.76 5.87
C GLN A 254 4.17 -5.75 6.96
N VAL A 255 5.36 -5.92 7.54
CA VAL A 255 5.98 -4.95 8.45
C VAL A 255 7.29 -4.42 7.88
N LYS A 256 7.66 -3.19 8.24
CA LYS A 256 8.89 -2.54 7.77
C LYS A 256 10.11 -3.03 8.58
N ILE A 257 11.24 -3.22 7.92
CA ILE A 257 12.54 -3.49 8.54
C ILE A 257 13.62 -2.61 7.93
N LYS A 258 14.15 -1.66 8.71
CA LYS A 258 15.22 -0.76 8.24
C LYS A 258 16.58 -1.41 8.45
N LEU A 259 17.32 -1.59 7.36
CA LEU A 259 18.66 -2.18 7.35
C LEU A 259 19.61 -1.31 6.52
N GLY A 260 20.89 -1.34 6.90
CA GLY A 260 21.92 -0.62 6.17
C GLY A 260 23.31 -1.08 6.60
N ILE A 261 24.28 -0.89 5.71
CA ILE A 261 25.69 -1.19 5.98
C ILE A 261 26.31 0.02 6.68
N SER A 262 26.91 -0.20 7.86
CA SER A 262 27.58 0.87 8.60
C SER A 262 28.79 1.39 7.81
N LYS A 263 29.00 2.71 7.77
CA LYS A 263 30.21 3.31 7.19
C LYS A 263 31.50 2.92 7.93
N SER A 264 31.38 2.44 9.17
CA SER A 264 32.50 1.91 9.95
C SER A 264 32.85 0.45 9.62
N GLU A 265 32.07 -0.21 8.77
CA GLU A 265 32.36 -1.57 8.30
C GLU A 265 33.64 -1.56 7.45
N ARG A 266 34.61 -2.42 7.78
CA ARG A 266 35.88 -2.51 7.05
C ARG A 266 35.66 -2.81 5.57
N LEU A 267 34.66 -3.64 5.27
CA LEU A 267 34.30 -4.04 3.91
C LEU A 267 33.24 -3.12 3.27
N TYR A 268 32.98 -1.93 3.81
CA TYR A 268 31.90 -1.04 3.35
C TYR A 268 31.97 -0.77 1.84
N ALA A 269 33.13 -0.38 1.32
CA ALA A 269 33.28 -0.02 -0.09
C ALA A 269 32.95 -1.19 -1.03
N MET A 270 33.43 -2.38 -0.71
CA MET A 270 33.18 -3.58 -1.51
C MET A 270 31.70 -3.99 -1.45
N LYS A 271 31.10 -4.00 -0.26
CA LYS A 271 29.67 -4.31 -0.12
C LYS A 271 28.78 -3.28 -0.83
N ALA A 272 29.14 -1.99 -0.73
CA ALA A 272 28.44 -0.92 -1.41
C ALA A 272 28.50 -1.04 -2.93
N GLU A 273 29.66 -1.43 -3.48
CA GLU A 273 29.83 -1.67 -4.91
C GLU A 273 29.01 -2.87 -5.40
N VAL A 274 29.04 -4.00 -4.69
CA VAL A 274 28.22 -5.18 -5.04
C VAL A 274 26.73 -4.83 -5.00
N LEU A 275 26.26 -4.14 -3.96
CA LEU A 275 24.88 -3.66 -3.90
C LEU A 275 24.58 -2.69 -5.05
N GLY A 276 25.46 -1.74 -5.35
CA GLY A 276 25.30 -0.79 -6.45
C GLY A 276 25.09 -1.48 -7.79
N ARG A 277 25.90 -2.50 -8.12
CA ARG A 277 25.74 -3.32 -9.33
C ARG A 277 24.42 -4.09 -9.38
N ALA A 278 23.91 -4.50 -8.21
CA ALA A 278 22.63 -5.21 -8.08
C ALA A 278 21.39 -4.28 -8.02
N GLY A 279 21.54 -2.96 -8.14
CA GLY A 279 20.43 -2.01 -7.95
C GLY A 279 19.95 -1.89 -6.49
N ILE A 280 20.81 -2.32 -5.58
CA ILE A 280 20.81 -2.36 -4.11
C ILE A 280 21.08 -1.04 -3.36
N PRO A 281 20.16 -0.33 -2.70
CA PRO A 281 20.59 0.78 -1.83
C PRO A 281 21.40 0.24 -0.64
N VAL A 282 22.49 0.92 -0.27
CA VAL A 282 23.32 0.55 0.91
C VAL A 282 22.59 0.68 2.24
N SER A 283 21.48 1.40 2.26
CA SER A 283 20.58 1.57 3.40
C SER A 283 19.17 1.79 2.87
N SER A 284 18.21 0.98 3.32
CA SER A 284 16.82 1.03 2.88
C SER A 284 15.86 0.57 3.97
N VAL A 285 14.57 0.83 3.75
CA VAL A 285 13.48 0.20 4.50
C VAL A 285 12.94 -0.94 3.64
N PHE A 286 13.18 -2.16 4.08
CA PHE A 286 12.64 -3.38 3.46
C PHE A 286 11.35 -3.81 4.14
N ALA A 287 10.73 -4.88 3.64
CA ALA A 287 9.53 -5.48 4.20
C ALA A 287 9.78 -6.91 4.66
N LEU A 288 9.12 -7.30 5.75
CA LEU A 288 8.88 -8.70 6.12
C LEU A 288 7.41 -9.02 5.85
N TYR A 289 7.16 -10.10 5.12
CA TYR A 289 5.83 -10.47 4.66
C TYR A 289 5.18 -11.52 5.56
N CYS A 290 3.85 -11.53 5.60
CA CYS A 290 3.08 -12.57 6.27
C CYS A 290 3.16 -13.95 5.58
N ASN A 291 3.67 -14.04 4.35
CA ASN A 291 3.80 -15.27 3.57
C ASN A 291 5.17 -15.96 3.74
N GLU A 292 5.30 -17.17 3.20
CA GLU A 292 6.61 -17.85 3.06
C GLU A 292 7.10 -17.76 1.61
N PRO A 293 8.36 -17.36 1.36
CA PRO A 293 9.34 -16.87 2.33
C PRO A 293 8.97 -15.48 2.89
N PRO A 294 9.41 -15.12 4.12
CA PRO A 294 9.04 -13.85 4.75
C PRO A 294 9.81 -12.65 4.21
N ILE A 295 10.72 -12.84 3.24
CA ILE A 295 11.59 -11.80 2.68
C ILE A 295 11.52 -11.81 1.15
N SER A 296 11.65 -10.65 0.52
CA SER A 296 11.75 -10.54 -0.94
C SER A 296 13.13 -10.92 -1.45
N ALA A 297 13.24 -11.15 -2.76
CA ALA A 297 14.53 -11.37 -3.44
C ALA A 297 15.53 -10.23 -3.18
N GLN A 298 15.05 -8.98 -3.13
CA GLN A 298 15.89 -7.81 -2.84
C GLN A 298 16.43 -7.83 -1.39
N LEU A 299 15.59 -8.16 -0.41
CA LEU A 299 16.03 -8.26 0.98
C LEU A 299 16.99 -9.45 1.17
N LEU A 300 16.74 -10.60 0.52
CA LEU A 300 17.66 -11.74 0.53
C LEU A 300 19.04 -11.34 -0.03
N ALA A 301 19.06 -10.70 -1.20
CA ALA A 301 20.29 -10.23 -1.82
C ALA A 301 21.06 -9.24 -0.93
N PHE A 302 20.35 -8.30 -0.32
CA PHE A 302 20.93 -7.38 0.65
C PHE A 302 21.55 -8.11 1.84
N LEU A 303 20.83 -9.07 2.45
CA LEU A 303 21.28 -9.83 3.61
C LEU A 303 22.49 -10.72 3.31
N ARG A 304 22.55 -11.31 2.11
CA ARG A 304 23.72 -12.06 1.62
C ARG A 304 24.95 -11.18 1.58
N VAL A 305 24.89 -10.04 0.90
CA VAL A 305 26.00 -9.07 0.81
C VAL A 305 26.36 -8.51 2.19
N PHE A 306 25.36 -8.26 3.04
CA PHE A 306 25.56 -7.83 4.41
C PHE A 306 26.43 -8.83 5.21
N CYS A 307 26.29 -10.13 4.94
CA CYS A 307 27.01 -11.21 5.62
C CYS A 307 28.26 -11.71 4.88
N MET A 308 28.53 -11.23 3.67
CA MET A 308 29.67 -11.68 2.87
C MET A 308 31.02 -11.34 3.52
N MET A 309 31.94 -12.29 3.38
CA MET A 309 33.36 -12.13 3.67
C MET A 309 34.10 -11.51 2.48
N GLU A 310 35.35 -11.13 2.69
CA GLU A 310 36.16 -10.46 1.66
C GLU A 310 36.35 -11.30 0.39
N GLU A 311 36.62 -12.61 0.54
CA GLU A 311 36.79 -13.50 -0.61
C GLU A 311 35.49 -13.68 -1.39
N GLU A 312 34.35 -13.85 -0.70
CA GLU A 312 33.04 -13.91 -1.33
C GLU A 312 32.76 -12.60 -2.10
N LEU A 313 33.07 -11.43 -1.54
CA LEU A 313 32.88 -10.16 -2.25
C LEU A 313 33.75 -10.06 -3.51
N LYS A 314 34.98 -10.58 -3.49
CA LYS A 314 35.85 -10.57 -4.68
C LYS A 314 35.24 -11.35 -5.84
N ASP A 315 34.57 -12.47 -5.57
CA ASP A 315 33.90 -13.28 -6.61
C ASP A 315 32.74 -12.55 -7.29
N TYR A 316 32.13 -11.57 -6.62
CA TYR A 316 31.05 -10.73 -7.16
C TYR A 316 31.57 -9.42 -7.79
N LEU A 317 32.83 -9.07 -7.54
CA LEU A 317 33.45 -7.85 -8.06
C LEU A 317 34.34 -8.12 -9.27
N PHE A 318 35.00 -9.27 -9.30
CA PHE A 318 36.05 -9.62 -10.25
C PHE A 318 35.78 -10.97 -10.92
N GLY A 319 36.29 -11.14 -12.14
CA GLY A 319 36.19 -12.39 -12.90
C GLY A 319 34.97 -12.49 -13.81
N ALA A 320 35.02 -13.40 -14.79
CA ALA A 320 34.00 -13.53 -15.83
C ALA A 320 32.62 -13.96 -15.29
N GLN A 321 32.59 -14.67 -14.15
CA GLN A 321 31.34 -15.16 -13.54
C GLN A 321 30.69 -14.16 -12.58
N ALA A 322 31.29 -12.99 -12.33
CA ALA A 322 30.77 -12.02 -11.38
C ALA A 322 29.35 -11.55 -11.73
N ILE A 323 29.07 -11.35 -13.03
CA ILE A 323 27.74 -10.94 -13.51
C ILE A 323 26.71 -12.04 -13.26
N ASN A 324 27.04 -13.29 -13.58
CA ASN A 324 26.14 -14.43 -13.37
C ASN A 324 25.80 -14.62 -11.89
N ARG A 325 26.80 -14.46 -11.00
CA ARG A 325 26.60 -14.49 -9.56
C ARG A 325 25.65 -13.38 -9.08
N LEU A 326 25.78 -12.16 -9.61
CA LEU A 326 24.88 -11.04 -9.29
C LEU A 326 23.41 -11.32 -9.64
N VAL A 327 23.14 -11.98 -10.77
CA VAL A 327 21.78 -12.37 -11.18
C VAL A 327 21.13 -13.27 -10.14
N THR A 328 21.89 -14.22 -9.59
CA THR A 328 21.39 -15.22 -8.64
C THR A 328 21.31 -14.73 -7.19
N LEU A 329 21.80 -13.52 -6.90
CA LEU A 329 21.96 -13.02 -5.53
C LEU A 329 20.62 -12.93 -4.76
N GLY A 330 19.50 -12.73 -5.46
CA GLY A 330 18.15 -12.73 -4.88
C GLY A 330 17.42 -14.08 -4.92
N SER A 331 18.04 -15.15 -5.41
CA SER A 331 17.40 -16.48 -5.54
C SER A 331 17.64 -17.36 -4.33
N MET A 332 16.57 -17.95 -3.78
CA MET A 332 16.65 -18.94 -2.70
C MET A 332 17.34 -20.25 -3.11
N GLU A 333 17.42 -20.56 -4.41
CA GLU A 333 17.99 -21.80 -4.94
C GLU A 333 19.51 -21.77 -5.04
N PHE A 334 20.09 -20.58 -5.19
CA PHE A 334 21.52 -20.37 -5.45
C PHE A 334 22.15 -19.55 -4.31
N PRO A 335 22.54 -20.21 -3.20
CA PRO A 335 23.22 -19.55 -2.08
C PRO A 335 24.65 -19.15 -2.44
N VAL A 336 25.15 -18.10 -1.77
CA VAL A 336 26.57 -17.68 -1.88
C VAL A 336 27.49 -18.78 -1.34
N SER A 337 27.18 -19.23 -0.13
CA SER A 337 27.81 -20.32 0.60
C SER A 337 26.86 -20.76 1.71
N TRP A 338 27.04 -21.97 2.25
CA TRP A 338 26.24 -22.42 3.39
C TRP A 338 26.48 -21.55 4.62
N GLU A 339 27.73 -21.13 4.86
CA GLU A 339 28.10 -20.22 5.95
C GLU A 339 27.46 -18.83 5.82
N ASN A 340 27.35 -18.30 4.60
CA ASN A 340 26.67 -17.02 4.35
C ASN A 340 25.19 -17.10 4.69
N GLU A 341 24.51 -18.17 4.26
CA GLU A 341 23.11 -18.43 4.59
C GLU A 341 22.91 -18.60 6.11
N ILE A 342 23.76 -19.37 6.79
CA ILE A 342 23.69 -19.51 8.25
C ILE A 342 23.80 -18.13 8.92
N LYS A 343 24.78 -17.31 8.55
CA LYS A 343 24.96 -15.96 9.12
C LYS A 343 23.75 -15.06 8.89
N LEU A 344 23.21 -15.04 7.68
CA LEU A 344 22.12 -14.13 7.32
C LEU A 344 20.81 -14.52 7.99
N TRP A 345 20.51 -15.82 8.09
CA TRP A 345 19.31 -16.29 8.77
C TRP A 345 19.43 -16.17 10.30
N THR A 346 20.63 -16.35 10.86
CA THR A 346 20.91 -16.02 12.27
C THR A 346 20.66 -14.54 12.56
N PHE A 347 21.13 -13.66 11.66
CA PHE A 347 20.91 -12.23 11.79
C PHE A 347 19.42 -11.88 11.75
N LEU A 348 18.68 -12.43 10.79
CA LEU A 348 17.25 -12.17 10.65
C LEU A 348 16.45 -12.68 11.86
N GLU A 349 16.71 -13.91 12.32
CA GLU A 349 16.13 -14.49 13.54
C GLU A 349 16.35 -13.56 14.74
N THR A 350 17.60 -13.13 14.96
CA THR A 350 17.96 -12.25 16.07
C THR A 350 17.30 -10.87 15.94
N ARG A 351 17.24 -10.32 14.73
CA ARG A 351 16.65 -9.01 14.47
C ARG A 351 15.14 -9.02 14.67
N ALA A 352 14.44 -10.03 14.19
CA ALA A 352 13.01 -10.20 14.41
C ALA A 352 12.69 -10.33 15.90
N ALA A 353 13.48 -11.12 16.65
CA ALA A 353 13.36 -11.26 18.10
C ALA A 353 13.55 -9.92 18.84
N LEU A 354 14.53 -9.11 18.41
CA LEU A 354 14.76 -7.79 18.99
C LEU A 354 13.60 -6.82 18.72
N LEU A 355 13.04 -6.85 17.51
CA LEU A 355 11.89 -6.02 17.15
C LEU A 355 10.64 -6.41 17.95
N LEU A 356 10.38 -7.70 18.15
CA LEU A 356 9.28 -8.19 18.99
C LEU A 356 9.38 -7.67 20.43
N LYS A 357 10.58 -7.67 21.02
CA LYS A 357 10.82 -7.16 22.37
C LYS A 357 10.59 -5.65 22.52
N ALA A 358 10.51 -4.90 21.43
CA ALA A 358 10.22 -3.46 21.48
C ALA A 358 8.72 -3.16 21.64
N TYR A 359 7.83 -4.13 21.39
CA TYR A 359 6.41 -3.98 21.62
C TYR A 359 6.11 -4.02 23.12
N LYS A 360 5.11 -3.24 23.55
CA LYS A 360 4.69 -3.15 24.95
C LYS A 360 3.87 -4.34 25.43
N THR A 361 3.30 -5.11 24.50
CA THR A 361 2.41 -6.24 24.76
C THR A 361 2.81 -7.43 23.90
N THR A 362 2.49 -8.61 24.40
CA THR A 362 2.65 -9.92 23.74
C THR A 362 1.47 -10.21 22.81
N ALA A 363 1.61 -11.22 21.93
CA ALA A 363 0.53 -11.65 21.05
C ALA A 363 -0.64 -12.27 21.85
N GLU A 364 -0.34 -12.95 22.95
CA GLU A 364 -1.32 -13.56 23.85
C GLU A 364 -2.14 -12.50 24.60
N GLU A 365 -1.50 -11.46 25.13
CA GLU A 365 -2.19 -10.33 25.79
C GLU A 365 -3.12 -9.59 24.83
N ASP A 366 -2.71 -9.46 23.56
CA ASP A 366 -3.49 -8.80 22.53
C ASP A 366 -4.69 -9.65 22.09
N SER A 367 -4.49 -10.96 21.93
CA SER A 367 -5.57 -11.90 21.66
C SER A 367 -6.61 -11.88 22.79
N SER A 368 -6.15 -11.95 24.05
CA SER A 368 -7.03 -11.82 25.22
C SER A 368 -7.74 -10.47 25.30
N THR A 369 -7.11 -9.40 24.81
CA THR A 369 -7.75 -8.09 24.73
C THR A 369 -8.87 -8.09 23.68
N LEU A 370 -8.66 -8.72 22.51
CA LEU A 370 -9.66 -8.81 21.45
C LEU A 370 -10.89 -9.67 21.83
N ASP A 371 -10.72 -10.63 22.74
CA ASP A 371 -11.82 -11.45 23.28
C ASP A 371 -12.80 -10.63 24.14
N LYS A 372 -12.40 -9.44 24.60
CA LYS A 372 -13.28 -8.55 25.35
C LYS A 372 -14.36 -7.96 24.45
N THR A 373 -15.59 -7.94 24.95
CA THR A 373 -16.78 -7.50 24.21
C THR A 373 -16.99 -5.98 24.24
N ASP A 374 -16.29 -5.25 25.11
CA ASP A 374 -16.47 -3.82 25.38
C ASP A 374 -15.51 -2.89 24.60
N LEU A 375 -14.70 -3.44 23.70
CA LEU A 375 -13.82 -2.64 22.84
C LEU A 375 -14.61 -1.86 21.79
N SER A 376 -14.33 -0.56 21.68
CA SER A 376 -14.80 0.24 20.55
C SER A 376 -14.25 -0.31 19.21
N PRO A 377 -14.92 -0.06 18.08
CA PRO A 377 -14.41 -0.47 16.76
C PRO A 377 -12.99 0.04 16.48
N HIS A 378 -12.67 1.30 16.83
CA HIS A 378 -11.34 1.89 16.65
C HIS A 378 -10.29 1.24 17.56
N SER A 379 -10.63 0.99 18.83
CA SER A 379 -9.76 0.28 19.76
C SER A 379 -9.46 -1.14 19.25
N ARG A 380 -10.49 -1.84 18.76
CA ARG A 380 -10.36 -3.20 18.20
C ARG A 380 -9.41 -3.21 17.00
N MET A 381 -9.61 -2.30 16.05
CA MET A 381 -8.74 -2.15 14.87
C MET A 381 -7.29 -1.85 15.25
N ALA A 382 -7.06 -0.98 16.25
CA ALA A 382 -5.72 -0.71 16.76
C ALA A 382 -5.05 -1.95 17.38
N VAL A 383 -5.80 -2.76 18.15
CA VAL A 383 -5.28 -4.00 18.75
C VAL A 383 -5.04 -5.08 17.69
N GLN A 384 -5.93 -5.22 16.70
CA GLN A 384 -5.74 -6.13 15.56
C GLN A 384 -4.47 -5.79 14.77
N LEU A 385 -4.24 -4.50 14.49
CA LEU A 385 -3.06 -4.05 13.77
C LEU A 385 -1.77 -4.39 14.51
N ARG A 386 -1.67 -4.06 15.80
CA ARG A 386 -0.46 -4.38 16.58
C ARG A 386 -0.24 -5.88 16.78
N LEU A 387 -1.31 -6.68 16.81
CA LEU A 387 -1.23 -8.14 16.86
C LEU A 387 -0.69 -8.68 15.54
N ALA A 388 -1.20 -8.20 14.40
CA ALA A 388 -0.74 -8.58 13.07
C ALA A 388 0.75 -8.25 12.86
N GLU A 389 1.19 -7.06 13.28
CA GLU A 389 2.61 -6.69 13.20
C GLU A 389 3.51 -7.70 13.95
N LYS A 390 3.09 -8.15 15.15
CA LYS A 390 3.83 -9.16 15.92
C LYS A 390 3.78 -10.54 15.28
N ALA A 391 2.62 -10.98 14.79
CA ALA A 391 2.46 -12.27 14.13
C ALA A 391 3.40 -12.42 12.93
N ILE A 392 3.57 -11.35 12.13
CA ILE A 392 4.52 -11.33 11.01
C ILE A 392 5.97 -11.48 11.50
N LEU A 393 6.35 -10.78 12.57
CA LEU A 393 7.69 -10.88 13.15
C LEU A 393 7.96 -12.26 13.77
N GLU A 394 6.98 -12.86 14.45
CA GLU A 394 7.06 -14.22 15.01
C GLU A 394 7.25 -15.26 13.90
N LYS A 395 6.51 -15.12 12.80
CA LYS A 395 6.67 -15.96 11.62
C LYS A 395 8.05 -15.80 10.98
N ALA A 396 8.52 -14.56 10.80
CA ALA A 396 9.85 -14.29 10.29
C ALA A 396 10.97 -14.88 11.18
N LEU A 397 10.79 -14.82 12.52
CA LEU A 397 11.69 -15.43 13.49
C LEU A 397 11.71 -16.95 13.35
N ALA A 398 10.53 -17.59 13.28
CA ALA A 398 10.40 -19.03 13.14
C ALA A 398 10.99 -19.53 11.80
N SER A 399 10.68 -18.85 10.70
CA SER A 399 11.22 -19.14 9.36
C SER A 399 12.73 -18.96 9.32
N GLY A 400 13.26 -17.87 9.92
CA GLY A 400 14.70 -17.65 10.03
C GLY A 400 15.42 -18.76 10.80
N ARG A 401 14.85 -19.21 11.94
CA ARG A 401 15.39 -20.34 12.69
C ARG A 401 15.37 -21.64 11.88
N ALA A 402 14.26 -21.94 11.20
CA ALA A 402 14.14 -23.14 10.38
C ALA A 402 15.16 -23.16 9.23
N LYS A 403 15.33 -22.03 8.53
CA LYS A 403 16.33 -21.88 7.46
C LYS A 403 17.76 -22.01 7.98
N ARG A 404 18.08 -21.37 9.10
CA ARG A 404 19.39 -21.51 9.75
C ARG A 404 19.72 -22.97 10.04
N LEU A 405 18.82 -23.71 10.71
CA LEU A 405 19.02 -25.13 11.02
C LEU A 405 19.15 -25.98 9.76
N HIS A 406 18.39 -25.67 8.70
CA HIS A 406 18.51 -26.34 7.41
C HIS A 406 19.92 -26.17 6.81
N PHE A 407 20.44 -24.94 6.75
CA PHE A 407 21.77 -24.70 6.17
C PHE A 407 22.92 -25.17 7.07
N GLU A 408 22.75 -25.17 8.39
CA GLU A 408 23.69 -25.83 9.33
C GLU A 408 23.81 -27.33 9.00
N LYS A 409 22.68 -27.99 8.70
CA LYS A 409 22.68 -29.40 8.28
C LYS A 409 23.39 -29.60 6.93
N GLN A 410 23.11 -28.77 5.92
CA GLN A 410 23.78 -28.86 4.61
C GLN A 410 25.30 -28.74 4.74
N LEU A 411 25.75 -27.80 5.58
CA LEU A 411 27.18 -27.61 5.86
C LEU A 411 27.80 -28.82 6.57
N GLN A 412 27.13 -29.38 7.57
CA GLN A 412 27.60 -30.57 8.29
C GLN A 412 27.68 -31.81 7.40
N GLU A 413 26.75 -31.96 6.46
CA GLU A 413 26.71 -33.08 5.51
C GLU A 413 27.69 -32.89 4.33
N GLY A 414 28.35 -31.73 4.21
CA GLY A 414 29.25 -31.43 3.10
C GLY A 414 28.52 -31.39 1.75
N ALA A 415 27.25 -30.98 1.75
CA ALA A 415 26.43 -30.96 0.54
C ALA A 415 27.04 -30.01 -0.51
N PRO A 416 27.09 -30.41 -1.80
CA PRO A 416 27.60 -29.55 -2.85
C PRO A 416 26.69 -28.33 -3.02
N LEU A 417 27.28 -27.15 -3.28
CA LEU A 417 26.52 -25.96 -3.61
C LEU A 417 25.83 -26.13 -4.98
N PRO A 418 24.56 -25.73 -5.13
CA PRO A 418 23.89 -25.67 -6.43
C PRO A 418 24.64 -24.72 -7.37
N ASP A 419 24.95 -25.19 -8.58
CA ASP A 419 25.61 -24.37 -9.61
C ASP A 419 24.60 -23.85 -10.64
N TYR A 420 24.77 -22.60 -11.07
CA TYR A 420 23.92 -21.97 -12.06
C TYR A 420 24.50 -22.16 -13.46
N HIS A 421 23.81 -22.90 -14.32
CA HIS A 421 24.17 -23.04 -15.73
C HIS A 421 23.17 -22.27 -16.61
N GLU A 422 23.67 -21.38 -17.48
CA GLU A 422 22.89 -20.49 -18.37
C GLU A 422 21.89 -21.21 -19.29
N SER A 423 21.97 -22.52 -19.46
CA SER A 423 20.98 -23.30 -20.23
C SER A 423 19.59 -23.40 -19.56
N GLY A 424 19.42 -22.89 -18.33
CA GLY A 424 18.19 -22.91 -17.54
C GLY A 424 17.25 -21.72 -17.72
N ILE A 425 17.41 -20.90 -18.77
CA ILE A 425 16.63 -19.65 -19.00
C ILE A 425 15.12 -19.89 -18.91
N ALA A 426 14.62 -21.08 -19.29
CA ALA A 426 13.20 -21.38 -19.29
C ALA A 426 12.54 -21.46 -17.88
N LEU A 427 13.30 -21.60 -16.79
CA LEU A 427 12.71 -21.68 -15.43
C LEU A 427 12.61 -20.33 -14.70
N LEU A 428 13.45 -19.34 -15.06
CA LEU A 428 13.47 -18.01 -14.41
C LEU A 428 12.61 -16.97 -15.12
N GLU A 429 11.99 -17.31 -16.26
CA GLU A 429 11.06 -16.42 -16.98
C GLU A 429 9.70 -16.27 -16.28
N ASN A 430 9.38 -17.13 -15.30
CA ASN A 430 8.06 -17.18 -14.62
C ASN A 430 8.07 -16.73 -13.14
N THR A 431 9.17 -16.16 -12.63
CA THR A 431 9.24 -15.69 -11.23
C THR A 431 9.60 -14.22 -11.15
N ASP A 432 8.87 -13.45 -10.33
CA ASP A 432 9.11 -12.03 -9.95
C ASP A 432 10.48 -11.74 -9.27
N ALA A 433 11.46 -12.63 -9.44
CA ALA A 433 12.73 -12.67 -8.73
C ALA A 433 13.89 -11.96 -9.47
N LYS A 434 13.62 -11.17 -10.53
CA LYS A 434 14.69 -10.46 -11.25
C LYS A 434 15.06 -9.15 -10.54
N LEU A 435 16.31 -9.06 -10.09
CA LEU A 435 16.93 -7.80 -9.67
C LEU A 435 17.29 -6.96 -10.90
N PRO A 436 17.02 -5.64 -10.92
CA PRO A 436 17.49 -4.76 -11.98
C PRO A 436 19.01 -4.59 -11.87
N ILE A 437 19.77 -5.25 -12.76
CA ILE A 437 21.24 -5.12 -12.80
C ILE A 437 21.59 -3.80 -13.50
N ILE A 438 22.30 -2.93 -12.79
CA ILE A 438 22.81 -1.67 -13.36
C ILE A 438 24.24 -1.92 -13.81
N LEU A 439 24.43 -2.11 -15.12
CA LEU A 439 25.75 -2.16 -15.72
C LEU A 439 26.33 -0.75 -15.83
N HIS A 440 27.21 -0.37 -14.90
CA HIS A 440 28.12 0.75 -15.15
C HIS A 440 29.09 0.33 -16.25
N LYS A 441 28.99 0.96 -17.43
CA LYS A 441 30.00 0.88 -18.47
C LYS A 441 31.32 1.44 -17.93
N LEU A 442 32.19 0.57 -17.43
CA LEU A 442 33.61 0.85 -17.30
C LEU A 442 34.31 0.13 -18.45
N GLY A 443 34.68 0.91 -19.46
CA GLY A 443 35.32 0.45 -20.68
C GLY A 443 35.49 1.59 -21.68
N GLU A 444 36.24 2.62 -21.28
CA GLU A 444 37.41 3.15 -22.01
C GLU A 444 38.34 3.85 -21.00
#